data_AF-A0A2G8JND7-F1
#
_entry.id   AF-A0A2G8JND7-F1
#
_cell.length_a   1.000
_cell.length_b   1.000
_cell.length_c   1.000
_cell.angle_alpha   90.00
_cell.angle_beta   90.00
_cell.angle_gamma   90.00
#
_symmetry.space_group_name_H-M   'P 1'
#
loop_
_entity.id
_entity.type
_entity.pdbx_description
1 polymer ?
#
loop_
_entity_poly.entity_id
_entity_poly.type
_entity_poly.pdbx_seq_one_letter_code
_entity_poly.pdbx_strand_id
1 'polypeptide(L)'
;MATWNPFIEDLTENFFMCSVCLDQFNEPKQLPCLHRYCNDCLRTVIQASHDGTIECPLCKQRCCIPNDGLDGFKTDFHMKSMLEFIELHKSLEKKDLKQCVSCLKDVAKKIKDKLAECNDEREKGAADIENRRGCEKREITVKHEEEMNRLIMKHQENMKSTDVKYDQELKEFKEIRQEIEGEFFKKLGELDSNFKTLTTAKDFLQVKTKTNVKKY
;
A
#
# COMPACT_ATOMS: atom_id res chain seq x y z
N MET A 1 30.68 15.82 -27.59
CA MET A 1 31.86 16.69 -27.64
C MET A 1 31.36 18.11 -27.47
N ALA A 2 31.36 18.63 -26.24
CA ALA A 2 30.88 20.00 -26.00
C ALA A 2 31.96 20.95 -26.50
N THR A 3 31.62 21.68 -27.55
CA THR A 3 32.48 22.66 -28.21
C THR A 3 32.83 23.75 -27.21
N TRP A 4 34.14 23.94 -27.00
CA TRP A 4 34.71 25.25 -26.69
C TRP A 4 33.91 26.33 -27.41
N ASN A 5 33.50 27.39 -26.72
CA ASN A 5 32.86 28.52 -27.37
C ASN A 5 33.95 29.56 -27.70
N PRO A 6 34.62 29.48 -28.87
CA PRO A 6 35.70 30.40 -29.25
C PRO A 6 35.26 31.87 -29.20
N PHE A 7 33.95 32.12 -29.26
CA PHE A 7 33.37 33.45 -29.09
C PHE A 7 33.63 34.07 -27.70
N ILE A 8 33.60 33.28 -26.61
CA ILE A 8 33.77 33.83 -25.25
C ILE A 8 35.24 34.18 -24.96
N GLU A 9 36.18 33.42 -25.52
CA GLU A 9 37.61 33.70 -25.41
C GLU A 9 38.00 34.91 -26.26
N ASP A 10 37.55 34.94 -27.52
CA ASP A 10 37.71 36.10 -28.40
C ASP A 10 37.14 37.38 -27.78
N LEU A 11 35.99 37.27 -27.11
CA LEU A 11 35.40 38.38 -26.39
C LEU A 11 36.25 38.83 -25.18
N THR A 12 36.81 37.87 -24.42
CA THR A 12 37.68 38.17 -23.27
C THR A 12 38.97 38.86 -23.72
N GLU A 13 39.62 38.32 -24.76
CA GLU A 13 40.92 38.78 -25.26
C GLU A 13 40.84 40.13 -25.98
N ASN A 14 39.72 40.43 -26.67
CA ASN A 14 39.62 41.64 -27.49
C ASN A 14 38.83 42.79 -26.85
N PHE A 15 37.86 42.52 -25.97
CA PHE A 15 36.93 43.55 -25.48
C PHE A 15 37.08 43.89 -24.00
N PHE A 16 37.72 43.03 -23.21
CA PHE A 16 37.81 43.18 -21.76
C PHE A 16 39.23 43.42 -21.23
N MET A 17 40.16 43.79 -22.11
CA MET A 17 41.56 44.04 -21.78
C MET A 17 41.86 45.53 -21.62
N CYS A 18 42.59 45.87 -20.57
CA CYS A 18 43.11 47.21 -20.33
C CYS A 18 44.32 47.47 -21.22
N SER A 19 44.29 48.56 -21.99
CA SER A 19 45.38 48.88 -22.91
C SER A 19 46.66 49.43 -22.22
N VAL A 20 46.65 49.56 -20.89
CA VAL A 20 47.81 50.04 -20.11
C VAL A 20 48.58 48.87 -19.50
N CYS A 21 47.91 47.98 -18.76
CA CYS A 21 48.54 46.79 -18.20
C CYS A 21 48.51 45.57 -19.13
N LEU A 22 47.76 45.64 -20.23
CA LEU A 22 47.54 44.54 -21.18
C LEU A 22 46.96 43.28 -20.50
N ASP A 23 46.19 43.48 -19.43
CA ASP A 23 45.52 42.43 -18.67
C ASP A 23 44.02 42.74 -18.58
N GLN A 24 43.21 41.79 -18.14
CA GLN A 24 41.77 41.93 -17.97
C GLN A 24 41.46 43.10 -17.02
N PHE A 25 40.40 43.85 -17.33
CA PHE A 25 40.02 45.01 -16.52
C PHE A 25 39.79 44.63 -15.05
N ASN A 26 40.58 45.24 -14.16
CA ASN A 26 40.35 45.26 -12.73
C ASN A 26 39.79 46.63 -12.32
N GLU A 27 38.53 46.65 -11.84
CA GLU A 27 37.78 47.87 -11.53
C GLU A 27 37.87 48.94 -12.64
N PRO A 28 37.29 48.69 -13.83
CA PRO A 28 37.43 49.58 -14.98
C PRO A 28 36.84 50.97 -14.68
N LYS A 29 37.70 51.98 -14.71
CA LYS A 29 37.33 53.40 -14.66
C LYS A 29 37.17 53.95 -16.07
N GLN A 30 36.08 54.68 -16.31
CA GLN A 30 35.73 55.20 -17.62
C GLN A 30 36.03 56.69 -17.73
N LEU A 31 36.80 57.07 -18.76
CA LEU A 31 37.03 58.47 -19.13
C LEU A 31 35.83 59.06 -19.90
N PRO A 32 35.71 60.40 -20.02
CA PRO A 32 34.66 61.05 -20.84
C PRO A 32 34.66 60.63 -22.30
N CYS A 33 35.80 60.19 -22.84
CA CYS A 33 35.93 59.61 -24.18
C CYS A 33 35.42 58.16 -24.30
N LEU A 34 34.84 57.61 -23.22
CA LEU A 34 34.32 56.25 -23.09
C LEU A 34 35.37 55.13 -23.11
N HIS A 35 36.66 55.46 -23.15
CA HIS A 35 37.73 54.48 -22.93
C HIS A 35 37.87 54.13 -21.45
N ARG A 36 38.26 52.89 -21.19
CA ARG A 36 38.34 52.29 -19.86
C ARG A 36 39.76 51.87 -19.55
N TYR A 37 40.10 51.96 -18.27
CA TYR A 37 41.38 51.53 -17.72
C TYR A 37 41.16 50.94 -16.34
N CYS A 38 42.01 50.02 -15.90
CA CYS A 38 41.97 49.56 -14.51
C CYS A 38 42.11 50.74 -13.55
N ASN A 39 41.51 50.65 -12.37
CA ASN A 39 41.63 51.66 -11.32
C ASN A 39 43.09 52.06 -11.09
N ASP A 40 43.96 51.08 -10.87
CA ASP A 40 45.39 51.30 -10.64
C ASP A 40 46.12 51.86 -11.87
N CYS A 41 45.77 51.39 -13.07
CA CYS A 41 46.35 51.92 -14.31
C CYS A 41 46.02 53.39 -14.50
N LEU A 42 44.76 53.77 -14.28
CA LEU A 42 44.33 55.15 -14.41
C LEU A 42 44.97 56.03 -13.32
N ARG A 43 45.14 55.51 -12.10
CA ARG A 43 45.88 56.19 -11.02
C ARG A 43 47.29 56.56 -11.45
N THR A 44 48.02 55.62 -12.07
CA THR A 44 49.38 55.87 -12.57
C THR A 44 49.40 56.94 -13.67
N VAL A 45 48.43 56.91 -14.60
CA VAL A 45 48.35 57.92 -15.66
C VAL A 45 48.04 59.31 -15.08
N ILE A 46 47.15 59.41 -14.08
CA ILE A 46 46.85 60.66 -13.38
C ILE A 46 48.09 61.20 -12.66
N GLN A 47 48.85 60.34 -11.97
CA GLN A 47 50.08 60.74 -11.25
C GLN A 47 51.19 61.27 -12.17
N ALA A 48 51.20 60.84 -13.44
CA ALA A 48 52.13 61.34 -14.45
C ALA A 48 51.69 62.68 -15.08
N SER A 49 50.52 63.21 -14.73
CA SER A 49 50.04 64.51 -15.20
C SER A 49 50.61 65.66 -14.36
N HIS A 50 50.97 66.77 -15.04
CA HIS A 50 51.52 67.97 -14.41
C HIS A 50 50.64 69.22 -14.57
N ASP A 51 49.58 69.16 -15.39
CA ASP A 51 48.75 70.32 -15.76
C ASP A 51 47.28 70.19 -15.35
N GLY A 52 46.95 69.19 -14.52
CA GLY A 52 45.57 68.93 -14.08
C GLY A 52 44.68 68.31 -15.16
N THR A 53 45.26 67.91 -16.31
CA THR A 53 44.56 67.20 -17.37
C THR A 53 45.16 65.83 -17.61
N ILE A 54 44.35 64.88 -18.07
CA ILE A 54 44.82 63.56 -18.49
C ILE A 54 44.57 63.40 -19.99
N GLU A 55 45.57 62.90 -20.70
CA GLU A 55 45.46 62.52 -22.10
C GLU A 55 45.17 61.02 -22.21
N CYS A 56 44.07 60.66 -22.85
CA CYS A 56 43.66 59.27 -23.00
C CYS A 56 44.74 58.48 -23.77
N PRO A 57 45.32 57.40 -23.20
CA PRO A 57 46.32 56.58 -23.87
C PRO A 57 45.91 56.06 -25.26
N LEU A 58 44.61 55.79 -25.46
CA LEU A 58 44.05 55.20 -26.68
C LEU A 58 43.73 56.23 -27.76
N CYS A 59 42.92 57.25 -27.46
CA CYS A 59 42.44 58.21 -28.46
C CYS A 59 43.11 59.59 -28.41
N LYS A 60 44.03 59.81 -27.47
CA LYS A 60 44.73 61.09 -27.24
C LYS A 60 43.83 62.28 -26.91
N GLN A 61 42.54 62.05 -26.64
CA GLN A 61 41.64 63.09 -26.15
C GLN A 61 42.01 63.48 -24.72
N ARG A 62 42.10 64.78 -24.47
CA ARG A 62 42.37 65.34 -23.14
C ARG A 62 41.08 65.58 -22.37
N CYS A 63 41.09 65.28 -21.08
CA CYS A 63 40.02 65.67 -20.17
C CYS A 63 40.59 66.19 -18.84
N CYS A 64 39.85 67.07 -18.18
CA CYS A 64 40.23 67.55 -16.85
C CYS A 64 40.15 66.41 -15.83
N ILE A 65 41.09 66.38 -14.89
CA ILE A 65 41.01 65.47 -13.74
C ILE A 65 39.96 66.04 -12.78
N PRO A 66 38.96 65.26 -12.35
CA PRO A 66 37.97 65.71 -11.37
C PRO A 66 38.61 66.14 -10.03
N ASN A 67 37.91 66.98 -9.26
CA ASN A 67 38.37 67.41 -7.93
C ASN A 67 38.59 66.23 -6.97
N ASP A 68 37.78 65.18 -7.10
CA ASP A 68 37.90 63.93 -6.34
C ASP A 68 38.98 62.98 -6.92
N GLY A 69 39.82 63.49 -7.83
CA GLY A 69 40.90 62.75 -8.47
C GLY A 69 40.38 61.53 -9.23
N LEU A 70 40.97 60.36 -8.93
CA LEU A 70 40.61 59.10 -9.56
C LEU A 70 39.16 58.68 -9.29
N ASP A 71 38.64 58.99 -8.09
CA ASP A 71 37.31 58.56 -7.66
C ASP A 71 36.19 59.35 -8.35
N GLY A 72 36.52 60.52 -8.92
CA GLY A 72 35.62 61.28 -9.77
C GLY A 72 35.33 60.62 -11.13
N PHE A 73 36.15 59.64 -11.56
CA PHE A 73 35.85 58.82 -12.73
C PHE A 73 34.93 57.66 -12.37
N LYS A 74 33.87 57.47 -13.16
CA LYS A 74 32.87 56.42 -12.94
C LYS A 74 33.47 55.04 -13.20
N THR A 75 33.22 54.11 -12.28
CA THR A 75 33.47 52.68 -12.53
C THR A 75 32.41 52.14 -13.48
N ASP A 76 32.82 51.39 -14.50
CA ASP A 76 31.90 50.69 -15.39
C ASP A 76 31.46 49.36 -14.77
N PHE A 77 30.35 49.41 -14.02
CA PHE A 77 29.75 48.23 -13.41
C PHE A 77 29.22 47.22 -14.42
N HIS A 78 28.83 47.67 -15.62
CA HIS A 78 28.33 46.76 -16.66
C HIS A 78 29.46 45.87 -17.18
N MET A 79 30.65 46.44 -17.41
CA MET A 79 31.83 45.67 -17.76
C MET A 79 32.22 44.69 -16.65
N LYS A 80 32.11 45.09 -15.38
CA LYS A 80 32.36 44.20 -14.24
C LYS A 80 31.39 43.02 -14.21
N SER A 81 30.09 43.25 -14.36
CA SER A 81 29.09 42.18 -14.41
C SER A 81 29.28 41.23 -15.59
N MET A 82 29.72 41.74 -16.75
CA MET A 82 30.06 40.90 -17.89
C MET A 82 31.26 40.00 -17.63
N LEU A 83 32.30 40.51 -16.97
CA LEU A 83 33.47 39.71 -16.59
C LEU A 83 33.12 38.59 -15.60
N GLU A 84 32.31 38.92 -14.59
CA GLU A 84 31.80 37.93 -13.62
C GLU A 84 30.97 36.83 -14.31
N PHE A 85 30.14 37.20 -15.28
CA PHE A 85 29.36 36.23 -16.06
C PHE A 85 30.23 35.29 -16.89
N ILE A 86 31.27 35.82 -17.54
CA ILE A 86 32.24 35.03 -18.32
C ILE A 86 32.96 34.02 -17.41
N GLU A 87 33.39 34.44 -16.21
CA GLU A 87 34.06 33.58 -15.25
C GLU A 87 33.15 32.45 -14.73
N LEU A 88 31.88 32.76 -14.47
CA LEU A 88 30.88 31.77 -14.11
C LEU A 88 30.67 30.74 -15.22
N HIS A 89 30.57 31.18 -16.48
CA HIS A 89 30.39 30.29 -17.62
C HIS A 89 31.58 29.36 -17.82
N LYS A 90 32.81 29.88 -17.72
CA LYS A 90 34.05 29.08 -17.74
C LYS A 90 34.06 28.03 -16.63
N SER A 91 33.57 28.39 -15.44
CA SER A 91 33.47 27.45 -14.30
C SER A 91 32.45 26.34 -14.51
N LEU A 92 31.32 26.63 -15.16
CA LEU A 92 30.30 25.64 -15.51
C LEU A 92 30.75 24.69 -16.63
N GLU A 93 31.69 25.12 -17.47
CA GLU A 93 32.26 24.29 -18.53
C GLU A 93 33.35 23.32 -18.05
N LYS A 94 33.79 23.43 -16.79
CA LYS A 94 34.74 22.49 -16.18
C LYS A 94 34.18 21.07 -16.29
N LYS A 95 34.92 20.21 -16.99
CA LYS A 95 34.53 18.82 -17.32
C LYS A 95 34.17 18.02 -16.07
N ASP A 96 34.89 18.25 -14.97
CA ASP A 96 34.68 17.54 -13.70
C ASP A 96 33.31 17.83 -13.09
N LEU A 97 32.82 19.08 -13.18
CA LEU A 97 31.52 19.46 -12.65
C LEU A 97 30.37 18.88 -13.48
N LYS A 98 30.49 18.95 -14.81
CA LYS A 98 29.51 18.35 -15.74
C LYS A 98 29.44 16.82 -15.58
N GLN A 99 30.59 16.17 -15.45
CA GLN A 99 30.68 14.72 -15.25
C GLN A 99 30.08 14.30 -13.90
N CYS A 100 30.29 15.07 -12.84
CA CYS A 100 29.70 14.80 -11.53
C CYS A 100 28.16 14.93 -11.54
N VAL A 101 27.61 15.92 -12.24
CA VAL A 101 26.14 16.08 -12.38
C VAL A 101 25.49 14.89 -13.09
N SER A 102 26.14 14.31 -14.11
CA SER A 102 25.64 13.06 -14.72
C SER A 102 25.67 11.88 -13.74
N CYS A 103 26.75 11.74 -12.95
CA CYS A 103 26.84 10.69 -11.94
C CYS A 103 25.69 10.78 -10.91
N LEU A 104 25.35 12.00 -10.46
CA LEU A 104 24.23 12.22 -9.53
C LEU A 104 22.88 11.81 -10.14
N LYS A 105 22.66 12.09 -11.43
CA LYS A 105 21.44 11.68 -12.14
C LYS A 105 21.33 10.16 -12.24
N ASP A 106 22.45 9.48 -12.53
CA ASP A 106 22.48 8.01 -12.62
C ASP A 106 22.23 7.35 -11.26
N VAL A 107 22.81 7.90 -10.18
CA VAL A 107 22.53 7.44 -8.81
C VAL A 107 21.06 7.66 -8.46
N ALA A 108 20.50 8.84 -8.74
CA ALA A 108 19.09 9.12 -8.48
C ALA A 108 18.15 8.19 -9.26
N LYS A 109 18.49 7.85 -10.51
CA LYS A 109 17.73 6.88 -11.30
C LYS A 109 17.80 5.48 -10.68
N LYS A 110 18.99 5.00 -10.32
CA LYS A 110 19.16 3.69 -9.66
C LYS A 110 18.38 3.60 -8.34
N ILE A 111 18.35 4.68 -7.56
CA ILE A 111 17.57 4.73 -6.32
C ILE A 111 16.07 4.63 -6.62
N LYS A 112 15.58 5.38 -7.61
CA LYS A 112 14.16 5.32 -8.03
C LYS A 112 13.77 3.92 -8.51
N ASP A 113 14.59 3.31 -9.36
CA ASP A 113 14.32 1.98 -9.91
C ASP A 113 14.24 0.93 -8.79
N LYS A 114 15.18 0.96 -7.83
CA LYS A 114 15.15 0.07 -6.64
C LYS A 114 13.94 0.31 -5.73
N LEU A 115 13.52 1.56 -5.57
CA LEU A 115 12.33 1.88 -4.77
C LEU A 115 11.05 1.36 -5.42
N ALA A 116 10.95 1.42 -6.75
CA ALA A 116 9.82 0.87 -7.49
C ALA A 116 9.76 -0.66 -7.32
N GLU A 117 10.89 -1.35 -7.52
CA GLU A 117 10.98 -2.81 -7.33
C GLU A 117 10.58 -3.22 -5.90
N CYS A 118 11.08 -2.52 -4.88
CA CYS A 118 10.73 -2.79 -3.49
C CYS A 118 9.24 -2.56 -3.19
N ASN A 119 8.61 -1.56 -3.81
CA ASN A 119 7.18 -1.33 -3.65
C ASN A 119 6.35 -2.43 -4.31
N ASP A 120 6.70 -2.85 -5.52
CA ASP A 120 6.02 -3.94 -6.23
C ASP A 120 6.05 -5.25 -5.42
N GLU A 121 7.19 -5.58 -4.81
CA GLU A 121 7.31 -6.76 -3.93
C GLU A 121 6.43 -6.64 -2.69
N ARG A 122 6.37 -5.45 -2.07
CA ARG A 122 5.53 -5.20 -0.90
C ARG A 122 4.04 -5.34 -1.22
N GLU A 123 3.61 -4.80 -2.36
CA GLU A 123 2.21 -4.90 -2.80
C GLU A 123 1.81 -6.35 -3.11
N LYS A 124 2.69 -7.10 -3.80
CA LYS A 124 2.49 -8.54 -4.03
C LYS A 124 2.39 -9.31 -2.72
N GLY A 125 3.29 -9.03 -1.76
CA GLY A 125 3.28 -9.66 -0.44
C GLY A 125 1.99 -9.36 0.34
N ALA A 126 1.51 -8.12 0.31
CA ALA A 126 0.26 -7.74 0.96
C ALA A 126 -0.96 -8.45 0.32
N ALA A 127 -1.00 -8.54 -1.01
CA ALA A 127 -2.06 -9.25 -1.72
C ALA A 127 -2.04 -10.75 -1.41
N ASP A 128 -0.87 -11.39 -1.37
CA ASP A 128 -0.72 -12.80 -0.98
C ASP A 128 -1.23 -13.06 0.45
N ILE A 129 -0.89 -12.19 1.41
CA ILE A 129 -1.36 -12.29 2.79
C ILE A 129 -2.89 -12.23 2.86
N GLU A 130 -3.52 -11.25 2.21
CA GLU A 130 -4.99 -11.13 2.27
C GLU A 130 -5.69 -12.28 1.53
N ASN A 131 -5.11 -12.79 0.44
CA ASN A 131 -5.60 -13.98 -0.24
C ASN A 131 -5.55 -15.21 0.68
N ARG A 132 -4.41 -15.47 1.35
CA ARG A 132 -4.29 -16.59 2.30
C ARG A 132 -5.25 -16.44 3.47
N ARG A 133 -5.35 -15.25 4.05
CA ARG A 133 -6.31 -14.95 5.11
C ARG A 133 -7.75 -15.21 4.67
N GLY A 134 -8.10 -14.85 3.44
CA GLY A 134 -9.40 -15.14 2.84
C GLY A 134 -9.65 -16.63 2.67
N CYS A 135 -8.65 -17.39 2.20
CA CYS A 135 -8.72 -18.85 2.08
C CYS A 135 -8.89 -19.53 3.44
N GLU A 136 -8.08 -19.17 4.44
CA GLU A 136 -8.16 -19.73 5.79
C GLU A 136 -9.53 -19.46 6.43
N LYS A 137 -10.06 -18.24 6.32
CA LYS A 137 -11.41 -17.91 6.80
C LYS A 137 -12.46 -18.80 6.14
N ARG A 138 -12.41 -18.97 4.82
CA ARG A 138 -13.35 -19.84 4.09
C ARG A 138 -13.24 -21.30 4.54
N GLU A 139 -12.02 -21.80 4.70
CA GLU A 139 -11.79 -23.18 5.14
C GLU A 139 -12.33 -23.42 6.55
N ILE A 140 -12.12 -22.46 7.46
CA ILE A 140 -12.69 -22.50 8.82
C ILE A 140 -14.22 -22.52 8.76
N THR A 141 -14.84 -21.67 7.94
CA THR A 141 -16.30 -21.65 7.77
C THR A 141 -16.83 -22.98 7.23
N VAL A 142 -16.21 -23.53 6.18
CA VAL A 142 -16.62 -24.82 5.61
C VAL A 142 -16.51 -25.95 6.64
N LYS A 143 -15.39 -26.02 7.38
CA LYS A 143 -15.22 -27.03 8.44
C LYS A 143 -16.28 -26.89 9.53
N HIS A 144 -16.60 -25.66 9.93
CA HIS A 144 -17.65 -25.40 10.91
C HIS A 144 -19.03 -25.85 10.42
N GLU A 145 -19.39 -25.54 9.18
CA GLU A 145 -20.65 -25.96 8.57
C GLU A 145 -20.74 -27.49 8.44
N GLU A 146 -19.66 -28.16 8.02
CA GLU A 146 -19.59 -29.62 7.95
C GLU A 146 -19.75 -30.29 9.32
N GLU A 147 -19.14 -29.73 10.36
CA GLU A 147 -19.28 -30.24 11.73
C GLU A 147 -20.71 -30.03 12.25
N MET A 148 -21.30 -28.86 12.02
CA MET A 148 -22.67 -28.58 12.41
C MET A 148 -23.67 -29.50 11.71
N ASN A 149 -23.50 -29.71 10.40
CA ASN A 149 -24.32 -30.66 9.64
C ASN A 149 -24.18 -32.09 10.16
N ARG A 150 -22.97 -32.53 10.51
CA ARG A 150 -22.75 -33.84 11.15
C ARG A 150 -23.49 -33.97 12.47
N LEU A 151 -23.45 -32.94 13.32
CA LEU A 151 -24.17 -32.92 14.59
C LEU A 151 -25.70 -32.97 14.39
N ILE A 152 -26.23 -32.20 13.45
CA ILE A 152 -27.65 -32.19 13.10
C ILE A 152 -28.10 -33.59 12.66
N MET A 153 -27.36 -34.22 11.75
CA MET A 153 -27.68 -35.57 11.25
C MET A 153 -27.68 -36.60 12.38
N LYS A 154 -26.68 -36.56 13.27
CA LYS A 154 -26.60 -37.46 14.42
C LYS A 154 -27.77 -37.24 15.39
N HIS A 155 -28.15 -35.99 15.65
CA HIS A 155 -29.28 -35.69 16.52
C HIS A 155 -30.59 -36.23 15.93
N GLN A 156 -30.82 -36.03 14.63
CA GLN A 156 -31.99 -36.57 13.94
C GLN A 156 -32.04 -38.09 13.96
N GLU A 157 -30.90 -38.77 13.79
CA GLU A 157 -30.81 -40.24 13.88
C GLU A 157 -31.13 -40.75 15.28
N ASN A 158 -30.59 -40.10 16.32
CA ASN A 158 -30.90 -40.42 17.71
C ASN A 158 -32.39 -40.27 18.00
N MET A 159 -33.02 -39.19 17.52
CA MET A 159 -34.46 -38.96 17.67
C MET A 159 -35.26 -40.10 17.01
N LYS A 160 -34.97 -40.42 15.75
CA LYS A 160 -35.64 -41.52 15.03
C LYS A 160 -35.47 -42.87 15.71
N SER A 161 -34.25 -43.19 16.15
CA SER A 161 -33.96 -44.43 16.88
C SER A 161 -34.75 -44.51 18.19
N THR A 162 -34.87 -43.38 18.89
CA THR A 162 -35.65 -43.28 20.12
C THR A 162 -37.14 -43.50 19.86
N ASP A 163 -37.70 -42.87 18.83
CA ASP A 163 -39.10 -43.07 18.43
C ASP A 163 -39.38 -44.54 18.09
N VAL A 164 -38.53 -45.16 17.27
CA VAL A 164 -38.65 -46.59 16.90
C VAL A 164 -38.60 -47.49 18.13
N LYS A 165 -37.71 -47.20 19.09
CA LYS A 165 -37.62 -47.95 20.34
C LYS A 165 -38.91 -47.89 21.14
N TYR A 166 -39.48 -46.70 21.33
CA TYR A 166 -40.72 -46.53 22.07
C TYR A 166 -41.95 -47.11 21.34
N ASP A 167 -41.98 -47.02 20.01
CA ASP A 167 -43.02 -47.67 19.19
C ASP A 167 -42.97 -49.20 19.35
N GLN A 168 -41.77 -49.77 19.39
CA GLN A 168 -41.56 -51.20 19.62
C GLN A 168 -41.97 -51.62 21.04
N GLU A 169 -41.58 -50.88 22.08
CA GLU A 169 -42.03 -51.13 23.47
C GLU A 169 -43.56 -51.07 23.59
N LEU A 170 -44.20 -50.10 22.92
CA LEU A 170 -45.66 -49.98 22.90
C LEU A 170 -46.32 -51.16 22.19
N LYS A 171 -45.72 -51.66 21.11
CA LYS A 171 -46.19 -52.83 20.37
C LYS A 171 -46.12 -54.09 21.23
N GLU A 172 -44.99 -54.33 21.88
CA GLU A 172 -44.80 -55.46 22.81
C GLU A 172 -45.81 -55.42 23.95
N PHE A 173 -46.04 -54.25 24.55
CA PHE A 173 -47.04 -54.09 25.61
C PHE A 173 -48.46 -54.44 25.13
N LYS A 174 -48.82 -54.06 23.90
CA LYS A 174 -50.12 -54.39 23.30
C LYS A 174 -50.26 -55.89 23.02
N GLU A 175 -49.21 -56.54 22.53
CA GLU A 175 -49.20 -57.98 22.25
C GLU A 175 -49.39 -58.79 23.55
N ILE A 176 -48.62 -58.46 24.60
CA ILE A 176 -48.78 -59.08 25.93
C ILE A 176 -50.20 -58.90 26.46
N ARG A 177 -50.77 -57.69 26.33
CA ARG A 177 -52.14 -57.42 26.75
C ARG A 177 -53.15 -58.30 25.99
N GLN A 178 -53.01 -58.41 24.67
CA GLN A 178 -53.89 -59.25 23.85
C GLN A 178 -53.81 -60.73 24.23
N GLU A 179 -52.61 -61.22 24.55
CA GLU A 179 -52.40 -62.60 24.99
C GLU A 179 -53.11 -62.86 26.33
N ILE A 180 -52.91 -61.97 27.31
CA ILE A 180 -53.59 -62.03 28.62
C ILE A 180 -55.11 -61.99 28.46
N GLU A 181 -55.64 -61.03 27.70
CA GLU A 181 -57.08 -60.93 27.43
C GLU A 181 -57.62 -62.22 26.77
N GLY A 182 -56.88 -62.77 25.81
CA GLY A 182 -57.21 -64.03 25.14
C GLY A 182 -57.27 -65.22 26.11
N GLU A 183 -56.32 -65.35 27.03
CA GLU A 183 -56.35 -66.38 28.07
C GLU A 183 -57.55 -66.22 29.02
N PHE A 184 -57.84 -64.99 29.44
CA PHE A 184 -59.01 -64.70 30.28
C PHE A 184 -60.32 -65.10 29.59
N PHE A 185 -60.48 -64.75 28.31
CA PHE A 185 -61.69 -65.14 27.55
C PHE A 185 -61.83 -66.65 27.41
N LYS A 186 -60.74 -67.40 27.18
CA LYS A 186 -60.77 -68.87 27.16
C LYS A 186 -61.27 -69.44 28.49
N LYS A 187 -60.70 -69.00 29.61
CA LYS A 187 -61.12 -69.44 30.97
C LYS A 187 -62.58 -69.11 31.27
N LEU A 188 -63.06 -67.93 30.85
CA LEU A 188 -64.46 -67.56 30.98
C LEU A 188 -65.37 -68.49 30.17
N GLY A 189 -64.99 -68.85 28.94
CA GLY A 189 -65.74 -69.80 28.10
C GLY A 189 -65.79 -71.22 28.69
N GLU A 190 -64.69 -71.70 29.25
CA GLU A 190 -64.64 -72.98 29.98
C GLU A 190 -65.58 -72.95 31.20
N LEU A 191 -65.54 -71.88 31.99
CA LEU A 191 -66.40 -71.72 33.16
C LEU A 191 -67.89 -71.70 32.79
N ASP A 192 -68.26 -70.99 31.72
CA ASP A 192 -69.64 -70.97 31.20
C ASP A 192 -70.10 -72.37 30.74
N SER A 193 -69.24 -73.10 30.04
CA SER A 193 -69.52 -74.47 29.59
C SER A 193 -69.72 -75.43 30.78
N ASN A 194 -68.88 -75.28 31.81
CA ASN A 194 -69.01 -76.03 33.06
C ASN A 194 -70.33 -75.69 33.76
N PHE A 195 -70.69 -74.40 33.84
CA PHE A 195 -71.94 -73.97 34.44
C PHE A 195 -73.16 -74.58 33.71
N LYS A 196 -73.21 -74.51 32.38
CA LYS A 196 -74.27 -75.14 31.56
C LYS A 196 -74.39 -76.65 31.82
N THR A 197 -73.26 -77.33 31.93
CA THR A 197 -73.22 -78.77 32.22
C THR A 197 -73.79 -79.08 33.60
N LEU A 198 -73.40 -78.30 34.62
CA LEU A 198 -73.93 -78.42 35.98
C LEU A 198 -75.43 -78.09 36.05
N THR A 199 -75.91 -77.06 35.33
CA THR A 199 -77.33 -76.74 35.22
C THR A 199 -78.11 -77.92 34.63
N THR A 200 -77.62 -78.47 33.52
CA THR A 200 -78.23 -79.64 32.86
C THR A 200 -78.30 -80.85 33.81
N ALA A 201 -77.20 -81.14 34.53
CA ALA A 201 -77.16 -82.21 35.50
C ALA A 201 -78.13 -81.98 36.68
N LYS A 202 -78.21 -80.75 37.18
CA LYS A 202 -79.16 -80.34 38.22
C LYS A 202 -80.60 -80.57 37.76
N ASP A 203 -80.94 -80.15 36.55
CA ASP A 203 -82.29 -80.32 35.99
C ASP A 203 -82.65 -81.80 35.85
N PHE A 204 -81.71 -82.63 35.38
CA PHE A 204 -81.90 -84.08 35.30
C PHE A 204 -82.17 -84.72 36.68
N LEU A 205 -81.41 -84.34 37.71
CA LEU A 205 -81.61 -84.81 39.09
C LEU A 205 -82.94 -84.34 39.67
N GLN A 206 -83.41 -83.12 39.36
CA GLN A 206 -84.73 -82.64 39.75
C GLN A 206 -85.87 -83.43 39.08
N VAL A 207 -85.72 -83.82 37.81
CA VAL A 207 -86.71 -84.67 37.13
C VAL A 207 -86.75 -86.08 37.74
N LYS A 208 -85.58 -86.66 38.06
CA LYS A 208 -85.47 -88.00 38.68
C LYS A 208 -86.07 -88.05 40.09
N THR A 209 -85.86 -87.01 40.89
CA THR A 209 -86.49 -86.91 42.23
C THR A 209 -88.00 -86.71 42.13
N LYS A 210 -88.49 -85.87 41.20
CA LYS A 210 -89.95 -85.70 40.96
C LYS A 210 -90.64 -86.97 40.43
N THR A 211 -89.95 -87.82 39.66
CA THR A 211 -90.51 -89.09 39.15
C THR A 211 -90.49 -90.19 40.20
N ASN A 212 -89.48 -90.24 41.07
CA ASN A 212 -89.44 -91.19 42.19
C ASN A 212 -90.48 -90.88 43.27
N VAL A 213 -90.82 -89.61 43.50
CA VAL A 213 -91.87 -89.20 44.45
C VAL A 213 -93.30 -89.51 43.94
N LYS A 214 -93.50 -89.75 42.64
CA LYS A 214 -94.81 -90.13 42.05
C LYS A 214 -95.06 -91.64 41.97
N LYS A 215 -94.09 -92.48 42.37
CA LYS A 215 -94.20 -93.96 42.36
C LYS A 215 -94.59 -94.57 43.71
N TYR A 216 -94.93 -93.75 44.68
CA TYR A 216 -95.50 -94.09 45.98
C TYR A 216 -96.76 -93.25 46.20
#